data_AF-K9TM15-F1
#
_entry.id   AF-K9TM15-F1
#
_cell.length_a   1.000
_cell.length_b   1.000
_cell.length_c   1.000
_cell.angle_alpha   90.00
_cell.angle_beta   90.00
_cell.angle_gamma   90.00
#
_symmetry.space_group_name_H-M   'P 1'
#
loop_
_entity.id
_entity.type
_entity.pdbx_description
1 polymer ?
#
loop_
_entity_poly.entity_id
_entity_poly.type
_entity_poly.pdbx_seq_one_letter_code
_entity_poly.pdbx_strand_id
1 'polypeptide(L)'
;MEAFEPIPPEWTTKAVHAHEFYCPSCHGTSMQAQRVWINRRSPVYTENHRRKWQEFYECGNCGCVWWAWSSDRPPSEFADRQVPPRDDFPSSLDDLF
;
A
#
# COMPACT_ATOMS: atom_id res chain seq x y z
N MET A 1 -13.27 -0.89 -3.24
CA MET A 1 -12.48 0.21 -2.62
C MET A 1 -11.06 -0.13 -2.93
N GLU A 2 -10.48 0.54 -3.92
CA GLU A 2 -9.19 0.16 -4.44
C GLU A 2 -8.11 1.04 -3.78
N ALA A 3 -7.32 0.44 -2.89
CA ALA A 3 -6.26 1.14 -2.16
C ALA A 3 -5.17 1.75 -3.06
N PHE A 4 -5.18 1.40 -4.34
CA PHE A 4 -4.15 1.70 -5.31
C PHE A 4 -4.68 2.43 -6.55
N GLU A 5 -5.84 3.08 -6.45
CA GLU A 5 -6.34 3.90 -7.57
C GLU A 5 -5.30 4.95 -7.98
N PRO A 6 -5.11 5.16 -9.29
CA PRO A 6 -4.09 6.10 -9.78
C PRO A 6 -4.47 7.56 -9.50
N ILE A 7 -5.76 7.83 -9.24
CA ILE A 7 -6.31 9.14 -8.95
C ILE A 7 -6.52 9.23 -7.43
N PRO A 8 -6.02 10.30 -6.76
CA PRO A 8 -6.24 10.49 -5.33
C PRO A 8 -7.75 10.68 -5.06
N PRO A 9 -8.35 9.90 -4.16
CA PRO A 9 -9.73 10.10 -3.75
C PRO A 9 -9.94 11.46 -3.07
N GLU A 10 -11.11 12.08 -3.25
CA GLU A 10 -11.42 13.42 -2.70
C GLU A 10 -11.23 13.51 -1.18
N TRP A 11 -11.55 12.45 -0.44
CA TRP A 11 -11.42 12.42 1.02
C TRP A 11 -9.97 12.62 1.51
N THR A 12 -8.97 12.28 0.68
CA THR A 12 -7.55 12.44 1.03
C THR A 12 -7.12 13.91 1.19
N THR A 13 -7.88 14.86 0.63
CA THR A 13 -7.60 16.30 0.74
C THR A 13 -7.70 16.84 2.17
N LYS A 14 -8.47 16.16 3.03
CA LYS A 14 -8.67 16.52 4.44
C LYS A 14 -7.64 15.86 5.37
N ALA A 15 -6.68 15.11 4.81
CA ALA A 15 -5.78 14.29 5.59
C ALA A 15 -4.76 15.13 6.38
N VAL A 16 -4.65 14.86 7.67
CA VAL A 16 -3.59 15.40 8.53
C VAL A 16 -2.39 14.45 8.60
N HIS A 17 -1.17 14.99 8.70
CA HIS A 17 0.01 14.15 8.85
C HIS A 17 0.09 13.57 10.27
N ALA A 18 0.19 12.25 10.38
CA ALA A 18 0.45 11.56 11.63
C ALA A 18 1.95 11.26 11.75
N HIS A 19 2.56 11.69 12.86
CA HIS A 19 3.97 11.42 13.14
C HIS A 19 4.22 9.95 13.51
N GLU A 20 3.25 9.35 14.19
CA GLU A 20 3.22 7.92 14.50
C GLU A 20 2.26 7.21 13.54
N PHE A 21 2.40 5.90 13.38
CA PHE A 21 1.57 5.12 12.46
C PHE A 21 0.19 4.75 13.09
N TYR A 22 -0.47 5.75 13.66
CA TYR A 22 -1.77 5.67 14.33
C TYR A 22 -2.62 6.90 13.98
N CYS A 23 -3.93 6.79 14.15
CA CYS A 23 -4.84 7.92 14.00
C CYS A 23 -4.48 9.03 15.02
N PRO A 24 -4.21 10.27 14.58
CA PRO A 24 -3.79 11.34 15.49
C PRO A 24 -4.91 11.85 16.41
N SER A 25 -6.17 11.49 16.13
CA SER A 25 -7.31 11.90 16.95
C SER A 25 -7.69 10.89 18.03
N CYS A 26 -7.60 9.60 17.75
CA CYS A 26 -8.09 8.54 18.66
C CYS A 26 -7.10 7.40 18.88
N HIS A 27 -5.89 7.49 18.32
CA HIS A 27 -4.82 6.49 18.41
C HIS A 27 -5.22 5.10 17.87
N GLY A 28 -6.26 5.04 17.04
CA GLY A 28 -6.67 3.82 16.34
C GLY A 28 -5.60 3.36 15.35
N THR A 29 -5.47 2.05 15.19
CA THR A 29 -4.47 1.47 14.27
C THR A 29 -4.92 1.57 12.81
N SER A 30 -4.00 1.47 11.86
CA SER A 30 -4.33 1.45 10.43
C SER A 30 -5.28 0.32 10.03
N MET A 31 -5.32 -0.78 10.80
CA MET A 31 -6.24 -1.90 10.58
C MET A 31 -7.71 -1.54 10.85
N GLN A 32 -7.96 -0.49 11.64
CA GLN A 32 -9.30 0.00 11.95
C GLN A 32 -9.78 1.06 10.95
N ALA A 33 -9.03 1.32 9.88
CA ALA A 33 -9.43 2.29 8.86
C ALA A 33 -10.59 1.75 8.03
N GLN A 34 -11.59 2.61 7.79
CA GLN A 34 -12.68 2.31 6.86
C GLN A 34 -12.23 2.44 5.41
N ARG A 35 -11.34 3.40 5.13
CA ARG A 35 -10.77 3.63 3.80
C ARG A 35 -9.26 3.75 3.87
N VAL A 36 -8.60 3.26 2.82
CA VAL A 36 -7.16 3.37 2.64
C VAL A 36 -6.85 3.74 1.19
N TRP A 37 -5.83 4.57 1.00
CA TRP A 37 -5.28 4.89 -0.32
C TRP A 37 -3.77 5.12 -0.23
N ILE A 38 -3.02 4.62 -1.20
CA ILE A 38 -1.55 4.72 -1.22
C ILE A 38 -1.11 5.32 -2.55
N ASN A 39 -0.34 6.42 -2.49
CA ASN A 39 0.22 7.03 -3.69
C ASN A 39 1.43 6.23 -4.20
N ARG A 40 1.20 5.19 -5.01
CA ARG A 40 2.27 4.38 -5.62
C ARG A 40 3.00 5.02 -6.81
N ARG A 41 2.71 6.26 -7.16
CA ARG A 41 3.31 6.95 -8.33
C ARG A 41 4.42 7.93 -7.96
N SER A 42 4.48 8.36 -6.69
CA SER A 42 5.41 9.39 -6.25
C SER A 42 6.14 8.95 -4.97
N PRO A 43 7.04 7.95 -5.04
CA PRO A 43 7.85 7.57 -3.89
C PRO A 43 8.84 8.68 -3.57
N VAL A 44 9.08 8.90 -2.28
CA VAL A 44 10.18 9.74 -1.81
C VAL A 44 11.36 8.85 -1.45
N TYR A 45 12.55 9.21 -1.91
CA TYR A 45 13.78 8.52 -1.54
C TYR A 45 14.36 9.15 -0.28
N THR A 46 14.72 8.31 0.68
CA THR A 46 15.51 8.71 1.84
C THR A 46 17.00 8.58 1.55
N GLU A 47 17.84 9.15 2.42
CA GLU A 47 19.30 9.12 2.30
C GLU A 47 19.87 7.69 2.13
N ASN A 48 19.23 6.69 2.73
CA ASN A 48 19.61 5.28 2.62
C ASN A 48 19.08 4.59 1.34
N HIS A 49 18.69 5.35 0.32
CA HIS A 49 18.03 4.86 -0.91
C HIS A 49 16.75 4.03 -0.69
N ARG A 50 16.15 4.10 0.51
CA ARG A 50 14.87 3.45 0.79
C ARG A 50 13.73 4.32 0.28
N ARG A 51 12.75 3.68 -0.37
CA ARG A 51 11.53 4.33 -0.82
C ARG A 51 10.56 4.47 0.35
N LYS A 52 9.94 5.63 0.43
CA LYS A 52 8.80 5.89 1.28
C LYS A 52 7.59 6.25 0.44
N TRP A 53 6.44 5.71 0.85
CA TRP A 53 5.15 5.96 0.22
C TRP A 53 4.27 6.75 1.16
N GLN A 54 3.44 7.63 0.59
CA GLN A 54 2.43 8.33 1.33
C GLN A 54 1.16 7.47 1.39
N GLU A 55 0.79 7.06 2.60
CA GLU A 55 -0.40 6.25 2.84
C GLU A 55 -1.45 7.04 3.59
N PHE A 56 -2.68 7.03 3.09
CA PHE A 56 -3.83 7.76 3.60
C PHE A 56 -4.83 6.78 4.19
N TYR A 57 -5.43 7.17 5.31
CA TYR A 57 -6.37 6.38 6.07
C TYR A 57 -7.54 7.25 6.53
N GLU A 58 -8.76 6.73 6.41
CA GLU A 58 -9.95 7.27 7.08
C GLU A 58 -10.26 6.38 8.28
N CYS A 59 -10.08 6.89 9.50
CA CYS A 59 -10.27 6.12 10.72
C CYS A 59 -11.73 5.67 10.87
N GLY A 60 -11.98 4.36 10.99
CA GLY A 60 -13.34 3.84 11.17
C GLY A 60 -13.96 4.16 12.53
N ASN A 61 -13.17 4.55 13.53
CA ASN A 61 -13.66 4.86 14.88
C ASN A 61 -14.07 6.33 15.06
N CYS A 62 -13.34 7.27 14.45
CA CYS A 62 -13.58 8.71 14.63
C CYS A 62 -13.77 9.50 13.32
N GLY A 63 -13.66 8.85 12.16
CA GLY A 63 -13.77 9.51 10.85
C GLY A 63 -12.59 10.43 10.50
N CYS A 64 -11.59 10.56 11.37
CA CYS A 64 -10.41 11.37 11.10
C CYS A 64 -9.66 10.82 9.89
N VAL A 65 -9.42 11.68 8.91
CA VAL A 65 -8.57 11.38 7.76
C VAL A 65 -7.14 11.76 8.11
N TRP A 66 -6.21 10.83 7.96
CA TRP A 66 -4.80 11.06 8.25
C TRP A 66 -3.90 10.35 7.24
N TRP A 67 -2.65 10.77 7.15
CA TRP A 67 -1.65 10.12 6.34
C TRP A 67 -0.34 9.98 7.09
N ALA A 68 0.40 8.92 6.78
CA ALA A 68 1.73 8.68 7.33
C ALA A 68 2.66 8.14 6.24
N TRP A 69 3.97 8.23 6.51
CA TRP A 69 4.98 7.63 5.66
C TRP A 69 5.09 6.13 5.95
N SER A 70 4.84 5.30 4.96
CA SER A 70 5.26 3.90 5.00
C SER A 70 6.60 3.73 4.29
N SER A 71 7.41 2.79 4.77
CA SER A 71 8.62 2.35 4.06
C SER A 71 8.36 0.96 3.50
N ASP A 72 9.11 0.56 2.48
CA ASP A 72 9.10 -0.83 2.05
C ASP A 72 9.34 -1.74 3.27
N ARG A 73 8.48 -2.75 3.43
CA ARG A 73 8.69 -3.74 4.47
C ARG A 73 10.01 -4.46 4.16
N PRO A 74 10.84 -4.78 5.17
CA PRO A 74 11.96 -5.68 4.94
C PRO A 74 11.43 -6.97 4.29
N PRO A 75 12.23 -7.64 3.45
CA PRO A 75 11.83 -8.88 2.78
C PRO A 75 11.23 -9.83 3.81
N SER A 76 9.94 -10.17 3.65
CA SER A 76 9.31 -11.18 4.50
C SER A 76 9.72 -12.57 4.03
N GLU A 77 9.65 -13.59 4.88
CA GLU A 77 9.85 -15.00 4.50
C GLU A 77 8.97 -15.46 3.32
N PHE A 78 7.90 -14.72 3.03
CA PHE A 78 6.99 -14.96 1.91
C PHE A 78 7.36 -14.21 0.62
N ALA A 79 8.36 -13.33 0.63
CA ALA A 79 8.79 -12.58 -0.55
C ALA A 79 9.43 -13.50 -1.61
N ASP A 80 10.03 -14.61 -1.16
CA ASP A 80 10.68 -15.62 -2.01
C ASP A 80 9.76 -16.78 -2.41
N ARG A 81 8.43 -16.66 -2.20
CA ARG A 81 7.49 -17.62 -2.79
C ARG A 81 7.46 -17.43 -4.30
N GLN A 82 8.44 -18.04 -4.96
CA GLN A 82 8.52 -18.19 -6.40
C GLN A 82 7.15 -18.70 -6.89
N VAL A 83 6.60 -18.00 -7.87
CA VAL A 83 5.50 -18.53 -8.69
C VAL A 83 5.97 -19.90 -9.17
N PRO A 84 5.27 -21.01 -8.87
CA PRO A 84 5.70 -22.30 -9.37
C PRO A 84 5.81 -22.21 -10.90
N PRO A 85 6.84 -22.82 -11.51
CA PRO A 85 6.97 -22.81 -12.96
C PRO A 85 5.65 -23.28 -13.58
N ARG A 86 5.12 -22.48 -14.51
CA ARG A 86 3.94 -22.85 -15.29
C ARG A 86 4.37 -23.94 -16.28
N ASP A 87 4.44 -25.18 -15.81
CA ASP A 87 4.77 -26.35 -16.64
C ASP A 87 3.59 -26.78 -17.54
N ASP A 88 2.42 -26.14 -17.44
CA ASP A 88 1.18 -26.57 -18.13
C ASP A 88 0.88 -25.85 -19.46
N PHE A 89 1.77 -24.99 -19.97
CA PHE A 89 1.58 -24.39 -21.31
C PHE A 89 2.53 -25.03 -22.31
N PRO A 90 2.03 -25.76 -23.33
CA PRO A 90 2.90 -26.26 -24.40
C PRO A 90 3.57 -25.07 -25.08
N SER A 91 4.90 -25.09 -25.11
CA SER A 91 5.74 -24.02 -25.63
C SER A 91 5.71 -23.91 -27.16
N SER A 92 5.08 -24.87 -27.85
CA SER A 92 4.94 -24.88 -29.30
C SER A 92 3.54 -25.28 -29.74
N LEU A 93 3.09 -24.70 -30.85
CA LEU A 93 1.85 -25.08 -31.54
C LEU A 93 1.98 -26.45 -32.25
N ASP A 94 3.20 -26.99 -32.33
CA ASP A 94 3.49 -28.31 -32.89
C ASP A 94 3.13 -29.46 -31.93
N ASP A 95 2.98 -29.17 -30.62
CA ASP A 95 2.59 -30.17 -29.61
C ASP A 95 1.06 -30.35 -29.51
N LEU A 96 0.28 -29.66 -30.35
CA LEU A 96 -1.18 -29.67 -30.38
C LEU A 96 -1.78 -30.47 -31.55
N PHE A 97 -0.96 -31.17 -32.35
CA PHE A 97 -1.39 -31.98 -33.51
C PHE A 97 -0.90 -33.43 -33.45
#